data_AF-A0A2V2F880-F1
#
_entry.id   AF-A0A2V2F880-F1
#
_cell.length_a   1.000
_cell.length_b   1.000
_cell.length_c   1.000
_cell.angle_alpha   90.00
_cell.angle_beta   90.00
_cell.angle_gamma   90.00
#
_symmetry.space_group_name_H-M   'P 1'
#
loop_
_entity.id
_entity.type
_entity.pdbx_description
1 polymer ?
#
loop_
_entity_poly.entity_id
_entity_poly.type
_entity_poly.pdbx_seq_one_letter_code
_entity_poly.pdbx_strand_id
1 'polypeptide(L)' 'MENSANDTYLIVNRADTSAKHIAYRNALYAALCERIPGADFSGFSQADVKDSKKFRAMIDIADDAGYTVYQLTRL' A
#
# COMPACT_ATOMS: atom_id res chain seq x y z
N MET A 1 2.58 22.06 8.48
CA MET A 1 2.89 20.64 8.21
C MET A 1 1.63 20.01 7.66
N GLU A 2 1.61 19.73 6.37
CA GLU A 2 0.46 19.14 5.68
C GLU A 2 0.20 17.72 6.22
N ASN A 3 -1.07 17.39 6.46
CA ASN A 3 -1.59 16.22 7.18
C ASN A 3 -1.38 14.89 6.44
N SER A 4 -0.14 14.54 6.08
CA SER A 4 0.23 13.26 5.44
C SER A 4 0.02 12.03 6.36
N ALA A 5 -0.43 12.24 7.60
CA ALA A 5 -0.96 11.18 8.46
C ALA A 5 -2.31 10.61 7.96
N ASN A 6 -3.03 11.35 7.12
CA ASN A 6 -4.36 10.98 6.60
C ASN A 6 -4.35 10.55 5.12
N ASP A 7 -3.18 10.38 4.50
CA ASP A 7 -3.13 9.85 3.13
C ASP A 7 -3.85 8.50 3.11
N THR A 8 -4.78 8.38 2.18
CA THR A 8 -5.60 7.18 2.02
C THR A 8 -5.17 6.49 0.75
N TYR A 9 -5.10 5.18 0.79
CA TYR A 9 -4.64 4.35 -0.31
C TYR A 9 -5.70 3.30 -0.64
N LEU A 10 -5.86 3.01 -1.93
CA LEU A 10 -6.72 1.97 -2.45
C LEU A 10 -5.85 0.85 -3.03
N ILE A 11 -5.96 -0.34 -2.45
CA ILE A 11 -5.31 -1.57 -2.91
C ILE A 11 -6.32 -2.35 -3.76
N VAL A 12 -5.93 -2.72 -4.97
CA VAL A 12 -6.79 -3.40 -5.94
C VAL A 12 -6.07 -4.62 -6.51
N ASN A 13 -6.70 -5.79 -6.45
CA ASN A 13 -6.23 -6.96 -7.19
C ASN A 13 -6.57 -6.78 -8.69
N ARG A 14 -5.56 -6.86 -9.57
CA ARG A 14 -5.77 -6.69 -11.03
C ARG A 14 -6.59 -7.83 -11.65
N ALA A 15 -6.56 -9.03 -11.06
CA ALA A 15 -7.35 -10.18 -11.51
C ALA A 15 -8.82 -10.10 -11.04
N ASP A 16 -9.09 -9.45 -9.90
CA ASP A 16 -10.43 -9.22 -9.37
C ASP A 16 -10.58 -7.80 -8.83
N THR A 17 -10.96 -6.88 -9.71
CA THR A 17 -11.13 -5.46 -9.37
C THR A 17 -12.30 -5.19 -8.41
N SER A 18 -13.14 -6.18 -8.08
CA SER A 18 -14.17 -6.05 -7.05
C SER A 18 -13.58 -6.13 -5.64
N ALA A 19 -12.44 -6.81 -5.48
CA ALA A 19 -11.67 -6.91 -4.24
C ALA A 19 -10.85 -5.63 -4.01
N LYS A 20 -11.54 -4.56 -3.59
CA LYS A 20 -10.97 -3.26 -3.24
C LYS A 20 -10.76 -3.17 -1.74
N HIS A 21 -9.60 -2.68 -1.31
CA HIS A 21 -9.33 -2.39 0.09
C HIS A 21 -8.78 -0.99 0.26
N ILE A 22 -9.31 -0.26 1.25
CA ILE A 22 -8.86 1.10 1.57
C ILE A 22 -8.06 1.06 2.85
N ALA A 23 -6.85 1.62 2.83
CA ALA A 23 -5.98 1.71 3.99
C ALA A 23 -5.45 3.14 4.16
N TYR A 24 -5.37 3.60 5.40
CA TYR A 24 -4.66 4.84 5.73
C TYR A 24 -3.16 4.60 5.75
N ARG A 25 -2.36 5.65 5.53
CA ARG A 25 -0.89 5.56 5.51
C ARG A 25 -0.33 4.86 6.75
N ASN A 26 -0.87 5.17 7.93
CA ASN A 26 -0.44 4.62 9.22
C ASN A 26 -0.75 3.13 9.42
N ALA A 27 -1.55 2.52 8.54
CA ALA A 27 -1.90 1.11 8.54
C ALA A 27 -1.58 0.41 7.22
N LEU A 28 -0.99 1.13 6.25
CA LEU A 28 -0.80 0.63 4.90
C LEU A 28 0.13 -0.59 4.84
N TYR A 29 1.20 -0.61 5.63
CA TYR A 29 2.09 -1.78 5.66
C TYR A 29 1.36 -3.03 6.14
N ALA A 30 0.59 -2.92 7.23
CA ALA A 30 -0.21 -4.04 7.72
C ALA A 30 -1.24 -4.51 6.68
N ALA A 31 -1.89 -3.57 5.98
CA ALA A 31 -2.85 -3.89 4.93
C ALA A 31 -2.19 -4.59 3.73
N LEU A 32 -0.98 -4.19 3.31
CA LEU A 32 -0.24 -4.86 2.24
C LEU A 32 0.07 -6.31 2.61
N CYS A 33 0.59 -6.55 3.83
CA CYS A 33 0.88 -7.90 4.32
C CYS A 33 -0.36 -8.79 4.42
N GLU A 34 -1.52 -8.23 4.80
CA GLU A 34 -2.77 -8.99 4.92
C GLU A 34 -3.42 -9.27 3.54
N ARG A 35 -3.36 -8.32 2.61
CA ARG A 35 -4.20 -8.32 1.40
C ARG A 35 -3.51 -8.88 0.15
N ILE A 36 -2.19 -9.01 0.18
CA ILE A 36 -1.38 -9.47 -0.95
C ILE A 36 -0.71 -10.80 -0.57
N PRO A 37 -1.43 -11.92 -0.68
CA PRO A 37 -0.88 -13.22 -0.31
C PRO A 37 0.29 -13.59 -1.24
N GLY A 38 1.37 -14.10 -0.65
CA GLY A 38 2.56 -14.53 -1.39
C GLY A 38 3.57 -13.43 -1.71
N ALA A 39 3.26 -12.15 -1.46
CA ALA A 39 4.24 -11.07 -1.54
C ALA A 39 5.14 -11.04 -0.29
N ASP A 40 6.44 -10.83 -0.49
CA ASP A 40 7.42 -10.75 0.60
C ASP A 40 7.66 -9.29 1.02
N PHE A 41 7.08 -8.90 2.16
CA PHE A 41 7.31 -7.60 2.79
C PHE A 41 8.20 -7.68 4.04
N SER A 42 8.86 -8.82 4.30
CA SER A 42 9.56 -9.08 5.57
C SER A 42 10.71 -8.11 5.88
N GLY A 43 11.27 -7.45 4.87
CA GLY A 43 12.30 -6.41 5.01
C GLY A 43 11.79 -5.01 5.34
N PHE A 44 10.48 -4.82 5.50
CA PHE A 44 9.85 -3.52 5.70
C PHE A 44 9.12 -3.41 7.05
N SER A 45 8.73 -2.19 7.39
CA SER A 45 7.97 -1.86 8.57
C SER A 45 6.98 -0.72 8.32
N GLN A 46 6.08 -0.51 9.26
CA GLN A 46 5.12 0.61 9.23
C GLN A 46 5.78 2.00 9.29
N ALA A 47 7.07 2.12 9.65
CA ALA A 47 7.78 3.40 9.55
C ALA A 47 8.20 3.71 8.10
N ASP A 48 8.43 2.68 7.30
CA ASP A 48 9.02 2.78 5.96
C ASP A 48 8.05 3.32 4.91
N VAL A 49 6.74 3.33 5.18
CA VAL A 49 5.75 3.99 4.31
C VAL A 49 5.95 5.51 4.23
N LYS A 50 6.71 6.11 5.16
CA LYS A 50 7.05 7.55 5.13
C LYS A 50 8.33 7.84 4.33
N ASP A 51 9.19 6.83 4.15
CA ASP A 51 10.39 6.93 3.32
C ASP A 51 10.00 6.68 1.86
N SER A 52 10.24 7.65 0.97
CA SER A 52 9.77 7.56 -0.41
C SER A 52 10.40 6.41 -1.20
N LYS A 53 11.66 6.04 -0.92
CA LYS A 53 12.36 4.95 -1.61
C LYS A 53 11.84 3.60 -1.16
N LYS A 54 11.74 3.41 0.15
CA LYS A 54 11.21 2.15 0.72
C LYS A 54 9.72 1.98 0.42
N PHE A 55 8.95 3.08 0.47
CA PHE A 55 7.57 3.09 0.05
C PHE A 55 7.44 2.59 -1.38
N ARG A 56 8.22 3.14 -2.32
CA ARG A 56 8.18 2.72 -3.71
C ARG A 56 8.52 1.23 -3.88
N ALA A 57 9.54 0.74 -3.17
CA ALA A 57 9.88 -0.69 -3.20
C ALA A 57 8.73 -1.59 -2.73
N MET A 58 7.96 -1.19 -1.70
CA MET A 58 6.76 -1.93 -1.29
C MET A 58 5.66 -1.91 -2.37
N ILE A 59 5.52 -0.79 -3.08
CA ILE A 59 4.55 -0.69 -4.19
C ILE A 59 4.97 -1.55 -5.38
N ASP A 60 6.27 -1.60 -5.70
CA ASP A 60 6.81 -2.45 -6.76
C ASP A 60 6.55 -3.94 -6.44
N ILE A 61 6.74 -4.37 -5.18
CA ILE A 61 6.40 -5.73 -4.72
C ILE A 61 4.89 -6.02 -4.88
N ALA A 62 4.04 -5.07 -4.51
CA ALA A 62 2.60 -5.21 -4.70
C ALA A 62 2.22 -5.33 -6.18
N ASP A 63 2.86 -4.53 -7.04
CA ASP A 63 2.65 -4.56 -8.49
C ASP A 63 3.07 -5.89 -9.11
N ASP A 64 4.26 -6.39 -8.76
CA ASP A 64 4.77 -7.70 -9.18
C ASP A 64 3.83 -8.85 -8.74
N ALA A 65 3.18 -8.70 -7.58
CA ALA A 65 2.19 -9.65 -7.08
C ALA A 65 0.80 -9.53 -7.72
N GLY A 66 0.61 -8.62 -8.68
CA GLY A 66 -0.66 -8.44 -9.38
C GLY A 66 -1.60 -7.41 -8.76
N TYR A 67 -1.11 -6.53 -7.88
CA TYR A 67 -1.93 -5.54 -7.18
C TYR A 67 -1.54 -4.12 -7.54
N THR A 68 -2.51 -3.24 -7.70
CA THR A 68 -2.26 -1.81 -7.89
C THR A 68 -2.64 -1.04 -6.63
N VAL A 69 -1.76 -0.15 -6.17
CA VAL A 69 -1.97 0.69 -4.99
C VAL A 69 -2.09 2.15 -5.44
N TYR A 70 -3.28 2.72 -5.33
CA TYR A 70 -3.55 4.12 -5.68
C TYR A 70 -3.52 4.99 -4.44
N GLN A 71 -2.84 6.14 -4.49
CA GLN A 71 -3.04 7.19 -3.49
C GLN A 71 -4.31 7.96 -3.81
N LEU A 72 -5.25 8.02 -2.87
CA LEU A 72 -6.47 8.80 -2.97
C LEU A 72 -6.18 10.20 -2.43
N THR A 73 -6.11 11.19 -3.33
CA THR A 73 -6.12 12.60 -2.93
C THR A 73 -7.55 13.02 -2.59
N ARG A 74 -7.73 13.84 -1.55
CA ARG A 74 -9.03 14.47 -1.29
C ARG A 74 -9.44 15.28 -2.53
N LEU A 75 -10.63 15.00 -3.05
CA LEU A 75 -11.32 15.85 -4.03
C LEU A 75 -11.69 17.20 -3.39
#